data_AF-A0A1G9FHR0-F1
#
_entry.id   AF-A0A1G9FHR0-F1
#
_cell.length_a   1.000
_cell.length_b   1.000
_cell.length_c   1.000
_cell.angle_alpha   90.00
_cell.angle_beta   90.00
_cell.angle_gamma   90.00
#
_symmetry.space_group_name_H-M   'P 1'
#
loop_
_entity.id
_entity.type
_entity.pdbx_description
1 polymer ?
#
loop_
_entity_poly.entity_id
_entity_poly.type
_entity_poly.pdbx_seq_one_letter_code
_entity_poly.pdbx_strand_id
1 'polypeptide(L)'
;MLALFSPIFAVLYWLTIPEGTWLPVVVAQAGVTAVFGLGVLAYHRTGIWVDHSGITERGFFGRVDSFPAASVGSILMLDLYLGDALDTNAHLFVVGVDGRRLVRMRGQYYSHAAMDTVLEQLGAPVVRVTEPMTLRELNRARPELLYWFERRLVDRTA
;
A
#
# COMPACT_ATOMS: atom_id res chain seq x y z
N MET A 1 -12.25 -9.91 -13.89
CA MET A 1 -12.79 -10.86 -12.89
C MET A 1 -13.97 -11.65 -13.43
N LEU A 2 -15.00 -11.01 -14.01
CA LEU A 2 -16.16 -11.67 -14.61
C LEU A 2 -15.81 -12.71 -15.68
N ALA A 3 -14.85 -12.42 -16.57
CA ALA A 3 -14.44 -13.34 -17.63
C ALA A 3 -13.74 -14.63 -17.12
N LEU A 4 -13.06 -14.58 -15.98
CA LEU A 4 -12.29 -15.72 -15.44
C LEU A 4 -13.19 -16.71 -14.69
N PHE A 5 -14.17 -16.20 -13.95
CA PHE A 5 -15.05 -17.04 -13.12
C PHE A 5 -16.35 -17.44 -13.82
N SER A 6 -16.75 -16.73 -14.88
CA SER A 6 -17.94 -17.04 -15.69
C SER A 6 -18.04 -18.51 -16.10
N PRO A 7 -17.01 -19.13 -16.73
CA PRO A 7 -17.12 -20.53 -17.15
C PRO A 7 -17.26 -21.52 -15.98
N ILE A 8 -16.61 -21.24 -14.84
CA ILE A 8 -16.68 -22.10 -13.64
C ILE A 8 -18.09 -22.05 -13.04
N PHE A 9 -18.64 -20.85 -12.83
CA PHE A 9 -20.00 -20.70 -12.31
C PHE A 9 -21.04 -21.23 -13.29
N ALA A 10 -20.86 -21.04 -14.60
CA ALA A 10 -21.75 -21.59 -15.61
C ALA A 10 -21.83 -23.12 -15.54
N VAL A 11 -20.68 -23.81 -15.41
CA VAL A 11 -20.64 -25.28 -15.24
C VAL A 11 -21.28 -25.71 -13.92
N LEU A 12 -21.01 -24.99 -12.82
CA LEU A 12 -21.61 -25.31 -11.52
C LEU A 12 -23.13 -25.15 -11.53
N TYR A 13 -23.67 -24.10 -12.14
CA TYR A 13 -25.11 -23.94 -12.30
C TYR A 13 -25.70 -25.02 -13.20
N TRP A 14 -25.04 -25.36 -14.30
CA TRP A 14 -25.50 -26.42 -15.21
C TRP A 14 -25.67 -27.77 -14.48
N LEU A 15 -24.76 -28.10 -13.57
CA LEU A 15 -24.82 -29.33 -12.78
C LEU A 15 -25.81 -29.27 -11.62
N THR A 16 -25.94 -28.12 -10.95
CA THR A 16 -26.72 -28.01 -9.70
C THR A 16 -28.18 -27.60 -9.91
N ILE A 17 -28.54 -27.01 -11.06
CA ILE A 17 -29.94 -26.69 -11.40
C ILE A 17 -30.79 -27.96 -11.52
N PRO A 18 -30.38 -29.03 -12.24
CA PRO A 18 -31.15 -30.26 -12.34
C PRO A 18 -31.30 -31.00 -11.00
N GLU A 19 -30.30 -30.91 -10.12
CA GLU A 19 -30.29 -31.56 -8.81
C GLU A 19 -30.99 -30.75 -7.70
N GLY A 20 -31.40 -29.51 -7.98
CA GLY A 20 -32.04 -28.62 -7.00
C GLY A 20 -31.07 -28.03 -5.96
N THR A 21 -29.77 -28.26 -6.09
CA THR A 21 -28.70 -27.85 -5.17
C THR A 21 -28.00 -26.55 -5.60
N TRP A 22 -28.68 -25.69 -6.37
CA TRP A 22 -28.13 -24.45 -6.91
C TRP A 22 -27.94 -23.34 -5.85
N LEU A 23 -28.63 -23.43 -4.71
CA LEU A 23 -28.63 -22.39 -3.67
C LEU A 23 -27.22 -22.16 -3.06
N PRO A 24 -26.45 -23.18 -2.66
CA PRO A 24 -25.06 -23.01 -2.24
C PRO A 24 -24.16 -22.33 -3.29
N VAL A 25 -24.38 -22.60 -4.59
CA VAL A 25 -23.59 -21.99 -5.68
C VAL A 25 -23.87 -20.49 -5.76
N VAL A 26 -25.13 -20.08 -5.65
CA VAL A 26 -25.51 -18.65 -5.59
C VAL A 26 -24.88 -17.97 -4.37
N VAL A 27 -24.95 -18.61 -3.21
CA VAL A 27 -24.38 -18.05 -1.97
C VAL A 27 -22.86 -17.89 -2.11
N ALA A 28 -22.16 -18.88 -2.68
CA ALA A 28 -20.73 -18.79 -2.94
C ALA A 28 -20.39 -17.66 -3.93
N GLN A 29 -21.12 -17.54 -5.03
CA GLN A 29 -20.92 -16.48 -6.01
C GLN A 29 -21.17 -15.09 -5.42
N ALA A 30 -22.24 -14.94 -4.64
CA ALA A 30 -22.56 -13.70 -3.94
C ALA A 30 -21.44 -13.34 -2.94
N GLY A 31 -20.92 -14.32 -2.20
CA GLY A 31 -19.80 -14.15 -1.29
C GLY A 31 -18.54 -13.65 -2.00
N VAL A 32 -18.13 -14.31 -3.09
CA VAL A 32 -16.95 -13.89 -3.88
C VAL A 32 -17.13 -12.49 -4.45
N THR A 33 -18.32 -12.19 -4.97
CA THR A 33 -18.65 -10.86 -5.53
C THR A 33 -18.61 -9.78 -4.45
N ALA A 34 -19.15 -10.06 -3.27
CA ALA A 34 -19.14 -9.15 -2.14
C ALA A 34 -17.70 -8.87 -1.65
N VAL A 35 -16.87 -9.91 -1.49
CA VAL A 35 -15.47 -9.77 -1.09
C VAL A 35 -14.69 -8.92 -2.10
N PHE A 36 -14.88 -9.17 -3.39
CA PHE A 36 -14.24 -8.36 -4.42
C PHE A 36 -14.73 -6.92 -4.43
N GLY A 37 -16.04 -6.70 -4.34
CA GLY A 37 -16.63 -5.36 -4.26
C GLY A 37 -16.10 -4.57 -3.06
N LEU A 38 -15.99 -5.22 -1.89
CA LEU A 38 -15.37 -4.65 -0.70
C LEU A 38 -13.89 -4.31 -0.92
N GLY A 39 -13.14 -5.19 -1.59
CA GLY A 39 -11.74 -4.94 -1.95
C GLY A 39 -11.58 -3.74 -2.88
N VAL A 40 -12.44 -3.60 -3.90
CA VAL A 40 -12.44 -2.46 -4.82
C VAL A 40 -12.82 -1.17 -4.09
N LEU A 41 -13.84 -1.20 -3.24
CA LEU A 41 -14.23 -0.05 -2.41
C LEU A 41 -13.12 0.37 -1.46
N ALA A 42 -12.46 -0.60 -0.80
CA ALA A 42 -11.31 -0.37 0.07
C ALA A 42 -10.15 0.25 -0.70
N TYR A 43 -9.86 -0.26 -1.90
CA TYR A 43 -8.84 0.28 -2.80
C TYR A 43 -9.12 1.74 -3.17
N HIS A 44 -10.33 2.06 -3.64
CA HIS A 44 -10.70 3.44 -4.00
C HIS A 44 -10.79 4.40 -2.81
N ARG A 45 -11.02 3.88 -1.60
CA ARG A 45 -11.06 4.69 -0.37
C ARG A 45 -9.68 4.91 0.24
N THR A 46 -8.65 4.21 -0.21
CA THR A 46 -7.28 4.41 0.25
C THR A 46 -6.75 5.71 -0.35
N GLY A 47 -6.28 6.61 0.50
CA GLY A 47 -5.82 7.92 0.07
C GLY A 47 -5.02 8.62 1.16
N ILE A 48 -4.17 9.55 0.74
CA ILE A 48 -3.40 10.40 1.63
C ILE A 48 -3.84 11.84 1.34
N TRP A 49 -4.29 12.53 2.38
CA TRP A 49 -4.59 13.96 2.33
C TRP A 49 -3.52 14.70 3.12
N VAL A 50 -2.96 15.73 2.51
CA VAL A 50 -1.97 16.60 3.13
C VAL A 50 -2.52 18.01 3.16
N ASP A 51 -2.36 18.67 4.29
CA ASP A 51 -2.70 20.06 4.52
C ASP A 51 -1.58 20.71 5.36
N HIS A 52 -1.55 22.03 5.45
CA HIS A 52 -0.59 22.74 6.30
C HIS A 52 -0.71 22.38 7.78
N SER A 53 -1.87 21.89 8.22
CA SER A 53 -2.11 21.43 9.59
C SER A 53 -1.53 20.03 9.88
N GLY A 54 -1.26 19.22 8.85
CA GLY A 54 -0.73 17.87 9.02
C GLY A 54 -1.04 16.93 7.86
N ILE A 55 -0.85 15.64 8.11
CA ILE A 55 -1.04 14.56 7.14
C ILE A 55 -2.05 13.55 7.66
N THR A 56 -3.00 13.16 6.82
CA THR A 56 -3.99 12.13 7.12
C THR A 56 -3.91 11.01 6.11
N GLU A 57 -3.66 9.80 6.59
CA GLU A 57 -3.63 8.57 5.79
C GLU A 57 -4.91 7.77 6.07
N ARG A 58 -5.65 7.39 5.01
CA ARG A 58 -6.66 6.33 5.11
C ARG A 58 -6.09 5.06 4.54
N GLY A 59 -5.83 4.09 5.41
CA GLY A 59 -5.37 2.77 5.04
C GLY A 59 -6.49 1.90 4.42
N PHE A 60 -6.07 0.78 3.83
CA PHE A 60 -6.93 -0.18 3.12
C PHE A 60 -8.12 -0.69 3.95
N PHE A 61 -7.93 -0.94 5.25
CA PHE A 61 -9.00 -1.37 6.16
C PHE A 61 -9.90 -0.22 6.64
N GLY A 62 -9.80 0.97 6.04
CA GLY A 62 -10.56 2.16 6.44
C GLY A 62 -10.03 2.86 7.69
N ARG A 63 -8.90 2.40 8.26
CA ARG A 63 -8.25 3.08 9.38
C ARG A 63 -7.75 4.45 8.92
N VAL A 64 -8.18 5.50 9.61
CA VAL A 64 -7.75 6.88 9.35
C VAL A 64 -6.75 7.24 10.43
N ASP A 65 -5.49 7.36 10.04
CA ASP A 65 -4.40 7.80 10.89
C ASP A 65 -4.09 9.26 10.54
N SER A 66 -4.22 10.18 11.50
CA SER A 66 -3.96 11.61 11.31
C SER A 66 -2.79 12.05 12.19
N PHE A 67 -1.83 12.75 11.59
CA PHE A 67 -0.61 13.21 12.24
C PHE A 67 -0.48 14.72 12.05
N PRO A 68 -0.38 15.51 13.13
CA PRO A 68 -0.20 16.96 13.02
C PRO A 68 1.17 17.30 12.42
N ALA A 69 1.28 18.41 11.70
CA ALA A 69 2.54 18.84 11.09
C ALA A 69 3.68 18.98 12.11
N ALA A 70 3.38 19.39 13.34
CA ALA A 70 4.36 19.47 14.44
C ALA A 70 4.98 18.12 14.83
N SER A 71 4.32 16.99 14.52
CA SER A 71 4.88 15.66 14.74
C SER A 71 5.84 15.21 13.65
N VAL A 72 5.89 15.93 12.52
CA VAL A 72 6.73 15.61 11.37
C VAL A 72 8.11 16.22 11.58
N GLY A 73 9.13 15.36 11.66
CA GLY A 73 10.51 15.78 11.87
C GLY A 73 11.29 15.95 10.56
N SER A 74 11.13 15.02 9.63
CA SER A 74 11.80 15.06 8.32
C SER A 74 11.07 14.24 7.28
N ILE A 75 11.33 14.53 6.00
CA ILE A 75 10.84 13.75 4.88
C ILE A 75 12.04 13.11 4.18
N LEU A 76 12.05 11.79 4.08
CA LEU A 76 13.09 11.04 3.41
C LEU A 76 12.56 10.57 2.05
N MET A 77 13.23 10.95 0.97
CA MET A 77 12.94 10.48 -0.38
C MET A 77 14.10 9.61 -0.85
N LEU A 78 13.80 8.39 -1.28
CA LEU A 78 14.81 7.43 -1.73
C LEU A 78 14.22 6.54 -2.82
N ASP A 79 15.06 6.08 -3.73
CA ASP A 79 14.68 5.14 -4.77
C ASP A 79 14.97 3.71 -4.32
N LEU A 80 13.98 2.82 -4.44
CA LEU A 80 14.15 1.39 -4.14
C LEU A 80 14.15 0.55 -5.41
N TYR A 81 15.10 -0.38 -5.52
CA TYR A 81 15.10 -1.40 -6.56
C TYR A 81 13.90 -2.35 -6.43
N LEU A 82 13.23 -2.60 -7.55
CA LEU A 82 12.11 -3.53 -7.63
C LEU A 82 12.61 -4.94 -7.93
N GLY A 83 12.93 -5.69 -6.88
CA GLY A 83 13.37 -7.09 -7.02
C GLY A 83 14.75 -7.21 -7.66
N ASP A 84 14.87 -8.08 -8.67
CA ASP A 84 16.13 -8.39 -9.39
C ASP A 84 16.31 -7.56 -10.68
N ALA A 85 15.36 -6.67 -10.98
CA ALA A 85 15.45 -5.77 -12.12
C ALA A 85 16.16 -4.46 -11.73
N LEU A 86 16.79 -3.82 -12.72
CA LEU A 86 17.38 -2.47 -12.60
C LEU A 86 16.34 -1.36 -12.45
N ASP A 87 15.05 -1.69 -12.47
CA ASP A 87 13.96 -0.75 -12.28
C ASP A 87 13.93 -0.26 -10.82
N THR A 88 13.83 1.05 -10.67
CA THR A 88 13.74 1.73 -9.37
C THR A 88 12.39 2.42 -9.24
N ASN A 89 11.88 2.45 -8.01
CA ASN A 89 10.67 3.17 -7.67
C ASN A 89 10.97 4.19 -6.58
N ALA A 90 10.56 5.44 -6.82
CA ALA A 90 10.65 6.51 -5.85
C ALA A 90 9.74 6.25 -4.67
N HIS A 91 10.30 6.28 -3.46
CA HIS A 91 9.59 6.08 -2.23
C HIS A 91 9.80 7.29 -1.32
N LEU A 92 8.70 7.87 -0.85
CA LEU A 92 8.71 8.97 0.10
C LEU A 92 8.28 8.45 1.47
N PHE A 93 9.07 8.76 2.49
CA PHE A 93 8.81 8.41 3.88
C PHE A 93 8.71 9.70 4.69
N VAL A 94 7.55 9.91 5.30
CA VAL A 94 7.37 10.98 6.30
C VAL A 94 7.79 10.42 7.64
N VAL A 95 8.83 11.01 8.24
CA VAL A 95 9.44 10.57 9.49
C VAL A 95 9.06 11.55 10.59
N GLY A 96 8.55 11.02 11.70
CA GLY A 96 8.18 11.79 12.86
C GLY A 96 9.40 12.33 13.59
N VAL A 97 9.16 13.29 14.48
CA VAL A 97 10.18 13.82 15.42
C VAL A 97 10.76 12.73 16.34
N ASP A 98 10.02 11.63 16.51
CA ASP A 98 10.43 10.43 17.25
C ASP A 98 11.29 9.46 16.41
N GLY A 99 11.58 9.81 15.16
CA GLY A 99 12.33 8.98 14.21
C GLY A 99 11.52 7.82 13.62
N ARG A 100 10.23 7.71 13.92
CA ARG A 100 9.37 6.63 13.39
C ARG A 100 8.73 7.06 12.08
N ARG A 101 8.42 6.07 11.23
CA ARG A 101 7.67 6.32 10.00
C ARG A 101 6.20 6.63 10.31
N LEU A 102 5.77 7.83 9.97
CA LEU A 102 4.37 8.24 10.03
C LEU A 102 3.64 7.73 8.79
N VAL A 103 4.11 8.13 7.61
CA VAL A 103 3.48 7.81 6.31
C VAL A 103 4.53 7.34 5.31
N ARG A 104 4.13 6.46 4.39
CA ARG A 104 4.98 6.01 3.28
C ARG A 104 4.21 6.07 1.97
N MET A 105 4.70 6.85 1.01
CA MET A 105 4.22 6.86 -0.37
C MET A 105 5.14 6.02 -1.24
N ARG A 106 4.56 5.19 -2.10
CA ARG A 106 5.30 4.34 -3.04
C ARG A 106 5.00 4.80 -4.46
N GLY A 107 6.01 4.96 -5.30
CA GLY A 107 5.90 5.43 -6.69
C GLY A 107 4.98 4.56 -7.54
N GLN A 108 4.85 3.27 -7.21
CA GLN A 108 3.91 2.35 -7.85
C GLN A 108 2.43 2.72 -7.67
N TYR A 109 2.09 3.55 -6.68
CA TYR A 109 0.72 3.97 -6.37
C TYR A 109 0.51 5.48 -6.44
N TYR A 110 1.56 6.26 -6.22
CA TYR A 110 1.50 7.72 -6.16
C TYR A 110 2.46 8.32 -7.18
N SER A 111 1.98 9.32 -7.92
CA SER A 111 2.81 10.05 -8.88
C SER A 111 3.87 10.91 -8.16
N HIS A 112 4.95 11.24 -8.87
CA HIS A 112 5.95 12.19 -8.38
C HIS A 112 5.33 13.54 -7.99
N ALA A 113 4.40 14.07 -8.80
CA ALA A 113 3.68 15.31 -8.50
C ALA A 113 2.90 15.24 -7.17
N ALA A 114 2.30 14.09 -6.84
CA ALA A 114 1.65 13.90 -5.55
C ALA A 114 2.66 13.90 -4.40
N MET A 115 3.83 13.30 -4.59
CA MET A 115 4.92 13.34 -3.60
C MET A 115 5.46 14.76 -3.42
N ASP A 116 5.66 15.51 -4.50
CA ASP A 116 6.11 16.90 -4.43
C ASP A 116 5.11 17.79 -3.69
N THR A 117 3.80 17.56 -3.88
CA THR A 117 2.75 18.24 -3.11
C THR A 117 2.93 18.02 -1.60
N VAL A 118 3.31 16.81 -1.18
CA VAL A 118 3.57 16.51 0.25
C VAL A 118 4.77 17.30 0.75
N LEU A 119 5.84 17.39 -0.04
CA LEU A 119 7.04 18.16 0.31
C LEU A 119 6.72 19.65 0.50
N GLU A 120 5.96 20.22 -0.43
CA GLU A 120 5.57 21.63 -0.41
C GLU A 120 4.64 21.96 0.76
N GLN A 121 3.65 21.12 1.03
CA GLN A 121 2.61 21.40 2.02
C GLN A 121 3.08 21.26 3.47
N LEU A 122 3.96 20.28 3.74
CA LEU A 122 4.47 20.02 5.09
C LEU A 122 5.64 20.93 5.47
N GLY A 123 6.41 21.44 4.49
CA GLY A 123 7.54 22.34 4.74
C GLY A 123 8.65 21.76 5.62
N ALA A 124 8.66 20.45 5.86
CA ALA A 124 9.63 19.78 6.71
C ALA A 124 10.97 19.54 5.98
N PRO A 125 12.10 19.43 6.70
CA PRO A 125 13.40 19.15 6.09
C PRO A 125 13.37 17.90 5.20
N VAL A 126 13.80 18.05 3.95
CA VAL A 126 13.79 16.97 2.96
C VAL A 126 15.19 16.40 2.80
N VAL A 127 15.34 15.11 3.05
CA VAL A 127 16.56 14.34 2.80
C VAL A 127 16.33 13.50 1.56
N ARG A 128 17.04 13.80 0.47
CA ARG A 128 17.01 13.01 -0.76
C ARG A 128 18.23 12.09 -0.80
N VAL A 129 17.99 10.79 -0.87
CA VAL A 129 19.04 9.80 -1.07
C VAL A 129 19.15 9.55 -2.57
N THR A 130 20.25 10.00 -3.16
CA THR A 130 20.48 9.94 -4.60
C THR A 130 20.89 8.55 -5.09
N GLU A 131 21.41 7.72 -4.19
CA GLU A 131 21.85 6.37 -4.51
C GLU A 131 20.68 5.40 -4.28
N PRO A 132 20.16 4.74 -5.34
CA PRO A 132 19.10 3.77 -5.20
C PRO A 132 19.59 2.62 -4.33
N MET A 133 18.73 2.16 -3.43
CA MET A 133 19.08 1.10 -2.50
C MET A 133 18.10 -0.06 -2.59
N THR A 134 18.56 -1.24 -2.24
CA THR A 134 17.68 -2.40 -2.09
C THR A 134 16.87 -2.30 -0.80
N LEU A 135 15.72 -2.98 -0.74
CA LEU A 135 14.95 -3.07 0.51
C LEU A 135 15.78 -3.67 1.66
N ARG A 136 16.75 -4.54 1.33
CA ARG A 136 17.64 -5.18 2.30
C ARG A 136 18.64 -4.19 2.90
N GLU A 137 19.19 -3.30 2.08
CA GLU A 137 20.05 -2.20 2.54
C GLU A 137 19.27 -1.21 3.38
N LEU A 138 18.05 -0.85 2.96
CA LEU A 138 17.16 0.00 3.76
C LEU A 138 16.83 -0.63 5.12
N ASN A 139 16.59 -1.95 5.17
CA ASN A 139 16.33 -2.65 6.43
C ASN A 139 17.56 -2.66 7.36
N ARG A 140 18.77 -2.72 6.80
CA ARG A 140 20.01 -2.64 7.59
C ARG A 140 20.30 -1.23 8.09
N ALA A 141 20.07 -0.21 7.25
CA ALA A 141 20.39 1.17 7.58
C ALA A 141 19.33 1.84 8.47
N ARG A 142 18.04 1.55 8.22
CA ARG A 142 16.87 2.25 8.79
C ARG A 142 15.67 1.30 8.98
N PRO A 143 15.76 0.24 9.80
CA PRO A 143 14.66 -0.72 9.99
C PRO A 143 13.37 -0.06 10.52
N GLU A 144 13.49 1.05 11.24
CA GLU A 144 12.38 1.84 11.79
C GLU A 144 11.43 2.39 10.71
N LEU A 145 11.93 2.58 9.49
CA LEU A 145 11.14 3.09 8.36
C LEU A 145 10.27 2.01 7.70
N LEU A 146 10.59 0.75 7.95
CA LEU A 146 9.90 -0.40 7.39
C LEU A 146 8.76 -0.86 8.30
N TYR A 147 7.75 -1.47 7.68
CA TYR A 147 6.69 -2.13 8.43
C TYR A 147 7.23 -3.28 9.27
N TRP A 148 6.58 -3.60 10.39
CA TRP A 148 7.01 -4.64 11.31
C TRP A 148 7.20 -6.02 10.63
N PHE A 149 6.41 -6.32 9.59
CA PHE A 149 6.52 -7.56 8.82
C PHE A 149 7.65 -7.51 7.76
N GLU A 150 7.96 -6.34 7.22
CA GLU A 150 9.09 -6.15 6.28
C GLU A 150 10.45 -6.28 6.99
N ARG A 151 10.50 -5.99 8.30
CA ARG A 151 11.73 -6.09 9.12
C ARG A 151 12.29 -7.51 9.23
N ARG A 152 11.47 -8.55 9.02
CA ARG A 152 11.82 -9.96 9.28
C ARG A 152 12.10 -10.82 8.05
N LEU A 153 11.98 -10.30 6.84
CA LEU A 153 12.28 -11.04 5.60
C LEU A 153 13.78 -11.03 5.24
N VAL A 154 14.65 -10.71 6.20
CA VAL A 154 16.11 -10.81 6.06
C VAL A 154 16.65 -11.83 7.07
N ASP A 155 16.34 -13.10 6.84
CA ASP A 155 16.98 -14.26 7.46
C ASP A 155 16.84 -15.38 6.40
N ARG A 156 17.82 -16.18 5.97
CA ARG A 156 19.24 -16.37 6.28
C ARG A 156 19.78 -17.20 5.10
N THR A 157 20.62 -16.63 4.25
CA THR A 157 21.56 -17.43 3.46
C THR A 157 22.90 -16.71 3.52
N ALA A 158 23.77 -17.34 4.31
CA ALA A 158 25.22 -17.21 4.25
C ALA A 158 25.72 -17.59 2.84
#